data_AF-A0A377YRA4-F1
#
_entry.id   AF-A0A377YRA4-F1
#
_cell.length_a   1.000
_cell.length_b   1.000
_cell.length_c   1.000
_cell.angle_alpha   90.00
_cell.angle_beta   90.00
_cell.angle_gamma   90.00
#
_symmetry.space_group_name_H-M   'P 1'
#
loop_
_entity.id
_entity.type
_entity.pdbx_description
1 polymer ?
#
loop_
_entity_poly.entity_id
_entity_poly.type
_entity_poly.pdbx_seq_one_letter_code
_entity_poly.pdbx_strand_id
1 'polypeptide(L)'
;MSQIENMINRGVDVLVIIPYNGQVLSNVIKEAKQEGIKVLAYDRMINNADIDFYISFDNEKVGEMQAQSLVDKVPQGNYFLMGGFAGG
;
A
#
# COMPACT_ATOMS: atom_id res chain seq x y z
N MET A 1 6.25 16.34 13.53
CA MET A 1 6.37 14.95 13.98
C MET A 1 5.31 14.13 13.29
N SER A 2 5.71 13.16 12.48
CA SER A 2 4.79 12.29 11.76
C SER A 2 4.10 11.31 12.71
N GLN A 3 2.94 10.75 12.31
CA GLN A 3 2.25 9.73 13.11
C GLN A 3 3.13 8.49 13.35
N ILE A 4 3.96 8.12 12.37
CA ILE A 4 4.87 6.97 12.48
C ILE A 4 5.98 7.25 13.50
N GLU A 5 6.65 8.40 13.43
CA GLU A 5 7.66 8.81 14.44
C GLU A 5 7.10 8.80 15.87
N ASN A 6 5.85 9.26 16.04
CA ASN A 6 5.19 9.21 17.34
C ASN A 6 4.99 7.77 17.84
N MET A 7 4.69 6.82 16.96
CA MET A 7 4.54 5.41 17.34
C MET A 7 5.89 4.76 17.64
N ILE A 8 6.93 5.09 16.87
CA ILE A 8 8.30 4.64 17.14
C ILE A 8 8.73 5.09 18.54
N ASN A 9 8.58 6.37 18.87
CA ASN A 9 8.95 6.91 20.19
C ASN A 9 8.11 6.37 21.35
N ARG A 10 6.93 5.82 21.05
CA ARG A 10 6.10 5.12 22.04
C ARG A 10 6.52 3.67 22.24
N GLY A 11 7.50 3.17 21.50
CA GLY A 11 8.03 1.81 21.62
C GLY A 11 7.01 0.74 21.25
N VAL A 12 6.19 0.97 20.23
CA VAL A 12 5.26 -0.07 19.73
C VAL A 12 6.05 -1.25 19.16
N ASP A 13 5.55 -2.48 19.33
CA ASP A 13 6.24 -3.67 18.81
C ASP A 13 6.13 -3.81 17.28
N VAL A 14 5.00 -3.35 16.71
CA VAL A 14 4.66 -3.50 15.29
C VAL A 14 4.00 -2.24 14.75
N LEU A 15 4.42 -1.81 13.57
CA LEU A 15 3.75 -0.81 12.73
C LEU A 15 2.97 -1.51 11.62
N VAL A 16 1.67 -1.25 11.55
CA VAL A 16 0.81 -1.66 10.43
C VAL A 16 0.42 -0.40 9.67
N ILE A 17 0.86 -0.29 8.42
CA ILE A 17 0.81 0.98 7.67
C ILE A 17 0.02 0.79 6.37
N ILE A 18 -0.97 1.65 6.15
CA ILE A 18 -1.60 1.86 4.84
C ILE A 18 -0.99 3.14 4.24
N PRO A 19 0.05 3.06 3.39
CA PRO A 19 0.73 4.25 2.91
C PRO A 19 -0.16 5.09 1.98
N TYR A 20 -0.20 6.41 2.21
CA TYR A 20 -0.78 7.33 1.25
C TYR A 20 0.09 7.42 -0.01
N ASN A 21 1.40 7.60 0.19
CA ASN A 21 2.42 7.53 -0.86
C ASN A 21 3.46 6.46 -0.47
N GLY A 22 3.53 5.38 -1.24
CA GLY A 22 4.41 4.24 -0.96
C GLY A 22 5.89 4.53 -1.16
N GLN A 23 6.24 5.62 -1.85
CA GLN A 23 7.61 5.92 -2.30
C GLN A 23 8.44 6.70 -1.28
N VAL A 24 7.82 7.29 -0.26
CA VAL A 24 8.45 8.32 0.60
C VAL A 24 8.68 7.89 2.05
N LEU A 25 8.44 6.61 2.38
CA LEU A 25 8.53 6.13 3.76
C LEU A 25 9.85 5.42 4.10
N SER A 26 10.77 5.25 3.15
CA SER A 26 12.01 4.48 3.35
C SER A 26 12.83 4.91 4.57
N ASN A 27 13.00 6.22 4.78
CA ASN A 27 13.77 6.75 5.92
C ASN A 27 13.10 6.44 7.28
N VAL A 28 11.80 6.70 7.42
CA VAL A 28 11.09 6.48 8.69
C VAL A 28 10.94 4.98 9.01
N ILE A 29 10.85 4.14 7.97
CA ILE A 29 10.87 2.68 8.14
C ILE A 29 12.23 2.26 8.69
N LYS A 30 13.33 2.78 8.14
CA LYS A 30 14.68 2.49 8.64
C LYS A 30 14.84 2.84 10.12
N GLU A 31 14.30 3.97 10.57
CA GLU A 31 14.28 4.35 12.00
C GLU A 31 13.50 3.32 12.83
N ALA A 32 12.31 2.91 12.40
CA ALA A 32 11.55 1.86 13.10
C ALA A 32 12.33 0.55 13.21
N LYS A 33 13.02 0.13 12.13
CA LYS A 33 13.83 -1.09 12.11
C LYS A 33 15.02 -1.02 13.07
N GLN A 34 15.63 0.15 13.24
CA GLN A 34 16.72 0.37 14.20
C GLN A 34 16.26 0.19 15.65
N GLU A 35 15.01 0.57 15.96
CA GLU A 35 14.37 0.34 17.26
C GLU A 35 13.84 -1.10 17.42
N GLY A 36 14.09 -1.99 16.46
CA GLY A 36 13.63 -3.39 16.49
C GLY A 36 12.14 -3.58 16.19
N ILE A 37 11.45 -2.52 15.77
CA ILE A 37 10.02 -2.53 15.47
C ILE A 37 9.76 -3.27 14.15
N LYS A 38 8.75 -4.15 14.15
CA LYS A 38 8.33 -4.86 12.94
C LYS A 38 7.42 -4.00 12.08
N VAL A 39 7.51 -4.13 10.76
CA VAL A 39 6.71 -3.33 9.84
C VAL A 39 5.93 -4.21 8.86
N LEU A 40 4.62 -4.03 8.85
CA LEU A 40 3.67 -4.62 7.91
C LEU A 40 3.06 -3.53 7.02
N ALA A 41 3.24 -3.67 5.70
CA ALA A 41 2.48 -2.90 4.73
C ALA A 41 1.10 -3.55 4.53
N TYR A 42 0.04 -2.79 4.73
CA TYR A 42 -1.34 -3.26 4.60
C TYR A 42 -2.04 -2.55 3.44
N ASP A 43 -2.72 -3.32 2.60
CA ASP A 43 -3.51 -2.90 1.42
C ASP A 43 -2.66 -2.29 0.28
N ARG A 44 -1.70 -1.42 0.61
CA ARG A 44 -0.82 -0.73 -0.32
C ARG A 44 0.66 -1.00 -0.01
N MET A 45 1.45 -1.18 -1.06
CA MET A 45 2.88 -1.45 -0.95
C MET A 45 3.63 -0.21 -0.43
N ILE A 46 4.63 -0.45 0.42
CA ILE A 46 5.67 0.55 0.75
C ILE A 46 6.89 0.18 -0.06
N ASN A 47 7.24 1.02 -1.02
CA ASN A 47 8.33 0.78 -1.96
C ASN A 47 9.67 1.22 -1.37
N ASN A 48 10.75 0.55 -1.79
CA ASN A 48 12.13 0.90 -1.42
C ASN A 48 12.40 0.98 0.09
N ALA A 49 11.72 0.14 0.87
CA ALA A 49 11.82 0.10 2.32
C ALA A 49 11.98 -1.33 2.83
N ASP A 50 12.68 -1.50 3.96
CA ASP A 50 12.87 -2.79 4.63
C ASP A 50 11.64 -3.13 5.50
N ILE A 51 10.60 -3.66 4.86
CA ILE A 51 9.37 -4.14 5.52
C ILE A 51 9.47 -5.64 5.81
N ASP A 52 8.85 -6.09 6.91
CA ASP A 52 8.85 -7.52 7.27
C ASP A 52 7.78 -8.30 6.51
N PHE A 53 6.67 -7.65 6.14
CA PHE A 53 5.60 -8.32 5.39
C PHE A 53 4.72 -7.32 4.63
N TYR A 54 4.04 -7.82 3.60
CA TYR A 54 3.00 -7.11 2.86
C TYR A 54 1.76 -8.00 2.74
N ILE A 55 0.59 -7.45 3.03
CA ILE A 55 -0.69 -8.14 2.85
C ILE A 55 -1.70 -7.24 2.16
N SER A 56 -2.35 -7.78 1.12
CA SER A 56 -3.43 -7.13 0.38
C SER A 56 -4.27 -8.20 -0.33
N PHE A 57 -5.25 -7.74 -1.10
CA PHE A 57 -5.97 -8.58 -2.04
C PHE A 57 -5.15 -8.83 -3.31
N ASP A 58 -5.59 -9.79 -4.12
CA ASP A 58 -5.12 -9.92 -5.49
C ASP A 58 -5.71 -8.75 -6.33
N ASN A 59 -4.98 -7.64 -6.35
CA ASN A 59 -5.42 -6.40 -7.00
C ASN A 59 -5.50 -6.55 -8.53
N GLU A 60 -4.70 -7.43 -9.11
CA GLU A 60 -4.81 -7.77 -10.54
C GLU A 60 -6.14 -8.47 -10.78
N LYS A 61 -6.50 -9.45 -9.94
CA LYS A 61 -7.77 -10.15 -10.07
C LYS A 61 -8.98 -9.24 -9.91
N VAL A 62 -8.92 -8.27 -9.00
CA VAL A 62 -9.97 -7.25 -8.85
C VAL A 62 -10.15 -6.45 -10.14
N GLY A 63 -9.06 -5.99 -10.76
CA GLY A 63 -9.09 -5.28 -12.03
C GLY A 63 -9.64 -6.13 -13.18
N GLU A 64 -9.24 -7.40 -13.26
CA GLU A 64 -9.80 -8.35 -14.24
C GLU A 64 -11.32 -8.50 -14.08
N MET A 65 -11.80 -8.67 -12.84
CA MET A 65 -13.23 -8.84 -12.58
C MET A 65 -14.04 -7.59 -12.94
N GLN A 66 -13.49 -6.40 -12.68
CA GLN A 66 -14.11 -5.13 -13.08
C GLN A 66 -14.22 -5.02 -14.61
N ALA A 67 -13.13 -5.31 -15.32
CA ALA A 67 -13.10 -5.28 -16.79
C ALA A 67 -14.05 -6.34 -17.38
N GLN A 68 -14.02 -7.57 -16.86
CA GLN A 68 -14.84 -8.68 -17.33
C GLN A 68 -16.34 -8.33 -17.24
N SER A 69 -16.79 -7.78 -16.11
CA SER A 69 -18.20 -7.40 -15.96
C SER A 69 -18.65 -6.31 -16.94
N LEU A 70 -17.74 -5.46 -17.42
CA LEU A 70 -18.07 -4.44 -18.40
C LEU A 70 -18.13 -5.02 -19.82
N VAL A 71 -17.14 -5.82 -20.22
CA VAL A 71 -17.10 -6.44 -21.56
C VAL A 71 -18.22 -7.46 -21.78
N ASP A 72 -18.67 -8.14 -20.72
CA ASP A 72 -19.83 -9.04 -20.77
C ASP A 72 -21.13 -8.30 -21.14
N LYS A 73 -21.24 -7.01 -20.78
CA LYS A 73 -22.43 -6.17 -21.03
C LYS A 73 -22.29 -5.30 -22.27
N VAL A 74 -21.09 -4.80 -22.54
CA VAL A 74 -20.79 -3.86 -23.64
C VAL A 74 -19.53 -4.33 -24.38
N PRO A 75 -19.62 -5.40 -25.20
CA PRO A 75 -18.43 -6.01 -25.81
C PRO A 75 -17.67 -5.09 -26.78
N GLN A 76 -18.32 -4.06 -27.32
CA GLN A 76 -17.70 -3.03 -28.15
C GLN A 76 -18.27 -1.65 -27.79
N GLY A 77 -17.40 -0.64 -27.71
CA GLY A 77 -17.77 0.73 -27.38
C GLY A 77 -16.56 1.58 -27.01
N ASN A 78 -16.82 2.84 -26.63
CA ASN A 78 -15.79 3.73 -26.12
C ASN A 78 -15.68 3.56 -24.61
N TYR A 79 -14.50 3.20 -24.13
CA TYR A 79 -14.22 2.97 -22.72
C TYR A 79 -13.39 4.12 -22.14
N PHE A 80 -13.73 4.52 -20.90
CA PHE A 80 -12.95 5.45 -20.11
C PHE A 80 -12.42 4.74 -18.86
N LEU A 81 -11.12 4.90 -18.60
CA LEU A 81 -10.46 4.34 -17.42
C LEU A 81 -10.37 5.40 -16.32
N MET A 82 -11.23 5.32 -15.33
CA MET A 82 -11.17 6.15 -14.12
C MET A 82 -10.37 5.42 -13.05
N GLY A 83 -9.05 5.64 -13.02
CA GLY A 83 -8.17 5.09 -11.99
C GLY A 83 -8.25 5.83 -10.65
N GLY A 84 -7.82 5.17 -9.58
CA GLY A 84 -7.57 5.81 -8.28
C GLY A 84 -6.25 6.59 -8.26
N PHE A 85 -5.85 7.08 -7.07
CA PHE A 85 -4.56 7.74 -6.89
C PHE A 85 -3.40 6.77 -7.15
N ALA A 86 -2.56 7.09 -8.13
CA ALA A 86 -1.45 6.24 -8.59
C ALA A 86 -0.17 6.35 -7.73
N GLY A 87 -0.15 7.13 -6.65
CA GLY A 87 1.06 7.38 -5.86
C GLY A 87 1.53 6.23 -4.94
N GLY A 88 1.18 4.99 -5.28
CA GLY A 88 1.73 3.78 -4.65
C GLY A 88 3.05 3.42 -5.29
#